data_AF-H0E6N9-F1
#
_entry.id   AF-H0E6N9-F1
#
_cell.length_a   1.000
_cell.length_b   1.000
_cell.length_c   1.000
_cell.angle_alpha   90.00
_cell.angle_beta   90.00
_cell.angle_gamma   90.00
#
_symmetry.space_group_name_H-M   'P 1'
#
loop_
_entity.id
_entity.type
_entity.pdbx_description
1 polymer ?
#
loop_
_entity_poly.entity_id
_entity_poly.type
_entity_poly.pdbx_seq_one_letter_code
_entity_poly.pdbx_strand_id
1 'polypeptide(L)'
;MLVLGVPNGKGSAARLLNRDDARQLIAEVVQELHGLRVQVSAEERADVELAEEQPLPEDELVRRVVREFEAEEITESGGAVAAGPNGEGS
;
A
#
# COMPACT_ATOMS: atom_id res chain seq x y z
N MET A 1 7.79 25.83 -11.43
CA MET A 1 7.52 25.53 -10.01
C MET A 1 6.80 24.19 -9.95
N LEU A 2 7.32 23.23 -9.19
CA LEU A 2 6.75 21.91 -8.95
C LEU A 2 5.93 21.95 -7.66
N VAL A 3 4.67 21.54 -7.73
CA VAL A 3 3.78 21.46 -6.56
C VAL A 3 3.43 20.00 -6.32
N LEU A 4 3.84 19.48 -5.17
CA LEU A 4 3.52 18.13 -4.71
C LEU A 4 2.13 18.13 -4.09
N GLY A 5 1.20 17.42 -4.71
CA GLY A 5 -0.13 17.19 -4.15
C GLY A 5 -0.04 16.19 -3.00
N VAL A 6 -0.45 16.61 -1.81
CA VAL A 6 -0.55 15.76 -0.63
C VAL A 6 -2.04 15.44 -0.40
N PRO A 7 -2.41 14.17 -0.14
CA PRO A 7 -3.81 13.83 0.13
C PRO A 7 -4.40 14.65 1.28
N ASN A 8 -5.67 14.97 1.17
CA ASN A 8 -6.38 15.75 2.18
C ASN A 8 -6.33 15.07 3.57
N GLY A 9 -6.13 15.84 4.64
CA GLY A 9 -5.96 15.34 6.01
C GLY A 9 -4.54 14.89 6.35
N LYS A 10 -3.56 15.16 5.49
CA LYS A 10 -2.12 14.88 5.69
C LYS A 10 -1.31 16.17 5.77
N GLY A 11 -1.85 17.22 6.38
CA GLY A 11 -1.21 18.54 6.46
C GLY A 11 0.13 18.54 7.19
N SER A 12 0.38 17.58 8.08
CA SER A 12 1.70 17.35 8.66
C SER A 12 2.73 16.94 7.61
N ALA A 13 2.37 16.08 6.64
CA ALA A 13 3.24 15.70 5.54
C ALA A 13 3.51 16.87 4.60
N ALA A 14 2.49 17.67 4.25
CA ALA A 14 2.68 18.89 3.46
C ALA A 14 3.61 19.89 4.15
N ARG A 15 3.52 20.03 5.48
CA ARG A 15 4.45 20.87 6.26
C ARG A 15 5.88 20.34 6.25
N LEU A 16 6.08 19.03 6.36
CA LEU A 16 7.40 18.41 6.30
C LEU A 16 8.05 18.60 4.93
N LEU A 17 7.29 18.37 3.85
CA LEU A 17 7.77 18.53 2.47
C LEU A 17 8.08 19.99 2.09
N ASN A 18 7.50 20.96 2.81
CA ASN A 18 7.78 22.38 2.64
C ASN A 18 8.95 22.91 3.47
N ARG A 19 9.63 22.07 4.27
CA ARG A 19 10.87 22.48 4.93
C ARG A 19 11.97 22.73 3.91
N ASP A 20 12.88 23.66 4.21
CA ASP A 20 13.93 24.07 3.28
C ASP A 20 14.84 22.92 2.85
N ASP A 21 15.23 22.08 3.81
CA ASP A 21 16.04 20.87 3.58
C ASP A 21 15.32 19.86 2.67
N ALA A 22 14.04 19.58 2.93
CA ALA A 22 13.24 18.68 2.10
C ALA A 22 13.04 19.24 0.69
N ARG A 23 12.70 20.53 0.55
CA ARG A 23 12.52 21.17 -0.76
C ARG A 23 13.79 21.17 -1.58
N GLN A 24 14.93 21.45 -0.95
CA GLN A 24 16.22 21.42 -1.62
C GLN A 24 16.56 20.00 -2.10
N LEU A 25 16.41 19.00 -1.24
CA LEU A 25 16.67 17.60 -1.60
C LEU A 25 15.80 17.14 -2.76
N ILE A 26 14.50 17.45 -2.75
CA ILE A 26 13.59 17.09 -3.86
C ILE A 26 14.00 17.82 -5.15
N ALA A 27 14.37 19.10 -5.07
CA ALA A 27 14.83 19.85 -6.24
C ALA A 27 16.12 19.27 -6.83
N GLU A 28 17.06 18.83 -5.99
CA GLU A 28 18.30 18.18 -6.39
C GLU A 28 18.02 16.84 -7.11
N VAL A 29 17.15 16.00 -6.54
CA VAL A 29 16.75 14.72 -7.17
C VAL A 29 16.05 14.94 -8.52
N VAL A 30 15.16 15.93 -8.62
CA VAL A 30 14.50 16.26 -9.89
C VAL A 30 15.52 16.75 -10.93
N GLN A 31 16.51 17.53 -10.51
CA GLN A 31 17.58 17.97 -11.40
C GLN A 31 18.46 16.81 -11.85
N GLU A 32 18.76 15.84 -10.98
CA GLU A 32 19.54 14.65 -11.33
C GLU A 32 18.79 13.76 -12.33
N LEU A 33 17.52 13.44 -12.04
CA LEU A 33 16.73 12.50 -12.84
C LEU A 33 16.25 13.08 -14.17
N HIS A 34 15.91 14.37 -14.19
CA HIS A 34 15.25 15.01 -15.33
C HIS A 34 16.05 16.15 -15.94
N GLY A 35 17.18 16.56 -15.35
CA GLY A 35 17.97 17.70 -15.84
C GLY A 35 17.30 19.06 -15.62
N LEU A 36 16.21 19.12 -14.84
CA LEU A 36 15.39 20.31 -14.66
C LEU A 36 15.67 20.98 -13.33
N ARG A 37 15.91 22.30 -13.36
CA ARG A 37 15.95 23.13 -12.15
C ARG A 37 14.54 23.59 -11.79
N VAL A 38 14.06 23.17 -10.63
CA VAL A 38 12.70 23.49 -10.16
C VAL A 38 12.70 24.06 -8.74
N GLN A 39 11.72 24.93 -8.47
CA GLN A 39 11.33 25.28 -7.10
C GLN A 39 10.20 24.34 -6.68
N VAL A 40 10.32 23.76 -5.48
CA VAL A 40 9.38 22.75 -4.95
C VAL A 40 8.49 23.37 -3.88
N SER A 41 7.22 22.97 -3.84
CA SER A 41 6.29 23.24 -2.75
C SER A 41 5.34 22.06 -2.59
N ALA A 42 4.68 21.93 -1.45
CA ALA A 42 3.67 20.91 -1.22
C ALA A 42 2.35 21.52 -0.74
N GLU A 43 1.23 21.01 -1.24
CA GLU A 43 -0.11 21.51 -0.92
C GLU A 43 -1.06 20.34 -0.68
N GLU A 44 -1.95 20.48 0.31
CA GLU A 44 -3.06 19.53 0.45
C GLU A 44 -4.05 19.72 -0.70
N ARG A 45 -4.40 18.62 -1.36
CA ARG A 45 -5.40 18.61 -2.43
C ARG A 45 -6.44 17.52 -2.16
N ALA A 46 -7.70 17.86 -2.38
CA ALA A 46 -8.81 16.91 -2.22
C ALA A 46 -8.74 15.79 -3.27
N ASP A 47 -8.20 16.09 -4.45
CA ASP A 47 -8.22 15.23 -5.62
C ASP A 47 -6.84 14.62 -5.91
N VAL A 48 -6.04 14.32 -4.88
CA VAL A 48 -4.89 13.45 -5.07
C VAL A 48 -5.44 12.04 -5.25
N GLU A 49 -5.72 11.66 -6.49
CA GLU A 49 -5.86 10.26 -6.86
C GLU A 49 -4.54 9.59 -6.47
N LEU A 50 -4.55 8.89 -5.34
CA LEU A 50 -3.51 7.93 -5.03
C LEU A 50 -3.55 6.95 -6.19
N ALA A 51 -2.54 7.01 -7.06
CA ALA A 51 -2.36 5.98 -8.07
C ALA A 51 -2.42 4.66 -7.32
N GLU A 52 -3.43 3.85 -7.61
CA GLU A 52 -3.61 2.54 -6.97
C GLU A 52 -2.26 1.82 -7.10
N GLU A 53 -1.68 1.43 -5.96
CA GLU A 53 -0.43 0.66 -5.95
C GLU A 53 -0.67 -0.58 -6.81
N GLN A 54 -0.09 -0.60 -8.01
CA GLN A 54 -0.11 -1.81 -8.80
C GLN A 54 0.66 -2.85 -8.01
N PRO A 55 0.06 -4.01 -7.70
CA PRO A 55 0.73 -5.06 -6.94
C PRO A 55 2.03 -5.40 -7.67
N LEU A 56 3.13 -5.44 -6.90
CA LEU A 56 4.41 -5.81 -7.47
C LEU A 56 4.32 -7.26 -7.97
N PRO A 57 5.05 -7.65 -9.03
CA PRO A 57 5.01 -9.01 -9.57
C PRO A 57 5.26 -10.11 -8.52
N GLU A 58 6.01 -9.78 -7.46
CA GLU A 58 6.28 -10.66 -6.33
C GLU A 58 5.03 -10.94 -5.49
N ASP A 59 4.14 -9.96 -5.31
CA ASP A 59 2.88 -10.12 -4.55
C ASP A 59 1.90 -11.04 -5.27
N GLU A 60 1.90 -11.04 -6.61
CA GLU A 60 1.11 -11.99 -7.40
C GLU A 60 1.62 -13.42 -7.27
N LEU A 61 2.94 -13.61 -7.24
CA LEU A 61 3.57 -14.91 -7.07
C LEU A 61 3.28 -15.49 -5.68
N VAL A 62 3.40 -14.67 -4.62
CA VAL A 62 3.05 -15.07 -3.26
C VAL A 62 1.57 -15.43 -3.15
N ARG A 63 0.66 -14.63 -3.73
CA ARG A 63 -0.78 -14.95 -3.74
C ARG A 63 -1.08 -16.24 -4.48
N ARG A 64 -0.37 -16.54 -5.56
CA ARG A 64 -0.53 -17.79 -6.32
C ARG A 64 -0.08 -18.99 -5.48
N VAL A 65 1.07 -18.90 -4.83
CA VAL A 65 1.60 -19.97 -3.97
C VAL A 65 0.66 -20.21 -2.79
N VAL A 66 0.19 -19.16 -2.10
CA VAL A 66 -0.75 -19.31 -0.98
C VAL A 66 -2.04 -19.99 -1.41
N ARG A 67 -2.62 -19.61 -2.57
CA ARG A 67 -3.82 -20.26 -3.11
C ARG A 67 -3.61 -21.74 -3.45
N GLU A 68 -2.43 -22.09 -3.94
CA GLU A 68 -2.09 -23.48 -4.28
C GLU A 68 -1.99 -24.33 -3.00
N PHE A 69 -1.37 -23.80 -1.95
CA PHE A 69 -1.31 -24.45 -0.63
C PHE A 69 -2.70 -24.58 0.02
N GLU A 70 -3.54 -23.55 -0.02
CA GLU A 70 -4.92 -23.61 0.52
C GLU A 70 -5.80 -24.62 -0.24
N ALA A 71 -5.57 -24.82 -1.53
CA ALA A 71 -6.31 -25.79 -2.33
C ALA A 71 -5.91 -27.25 -2.01
N GLU A 72 -4.65 -27.49 -1.61
CA GLU A 72 -4.17 -28.81 -1.20
C GLU A 72 -4.75 -29.23 0.17
N GLU A 73 -4.93 -28.29 1.11
CA GLU A 73 -5.41 -28.57 2.47
C GLU A 73 -6.88 -29.06 2.52
N ILE A 74 -7.70 -28.70 1.52
CA ILE A 74 -9.12 -29.09 1.45
C ILE A 74 -9.29 -30.53 0.92
N THR A 75 -8.28 -31.11 0.27
CA THR A 75 -8.38 -32.44 -0.34
C THR A 75 -7.94 -33.61 0.55
N GLU A 76 -7.33 -33.35 1.71
CA GLU A 76 -6.96 -34.41 2.67
C GLU A 76 -8.00 -34.64 3.78
N SER A 77 -8.94 -33.69 4.00
CA SER A 77 -10.00 -33.83 5.01
C SER A 77 -11.29 -34.45 4.46
N GLY A 78 -11.18 -35.59 3.77
CA GLY A 78 -12.31 -36.44 3.43
C GLY A 78 -12.51 -37.55 4.46
N GLY A 79 -13.20 -37.29 5.58
CA GLY A 79 -13.42 -38.36 6.57
C GLY A 79 -14.23 -38.03 7.84
N ALA A 80 -15.54 -37.81 7.68
CA ALA A 80 -16.62 -38.10 8.64
C ALA A 80 -16.53 -37.57 10.10
N VAL A 81 -17.18 -36.43 10.37
CA VAL A 81 -17.67 -36.10 11.72
C VAL A 81 -19.10 -36.65 11.85
N ALA A 82 -19.25 -37.80 12.51
CA ALA A 82 -20.56 -38.34 12.88
C ALA A 82 -21.21 -37.45 13.95
N ALA A 83 -22.41 -36.95 13.66
CA ALA A 83 -23.21 -36.15 14.56
C ALA A 83 -23.95 -37.00 15.60
N GLY A 84 -23.88 -36.56 16.87
CA GLY A 84 -24.95 -36.71 17.87
C GLY A 84 -24.57 -37.44 19.17
N PRO A 85 -25.32 -37.25 20.27
CA PRO A 85 -26.05 -36.04 20.68
C PRO A 85 -25.74 -35.64 22.15
N ASN A 86 -25.99 -34.37 22.48
CA ASN A 86 -26.04 -33.89 23.87
C ASN A 86 -27.09 -34.66 24.68
N GLY A 87 -26.73 -35.10 25.87
CA GLY A 87 -27.64 -35.60 26.91
C GLY A 87 -27.25 -35.03 28.27
N GLU A 88 -27.99 -34.02 28.72
CA GLU A 88 -28.11 -33.65 30.14
C GLU A 88 -28.61 -34.84 30.96
N GLY A 89 -28.16 -34.98 32.22
CA GLY A 89 -28.88 -35.79 33.20
C GLY A 89 -28.06 -36.35 34.37
N SER A 90 -28.12 -35.62 35.49
CA SER A 90 -27.93 -36.01 36.91
C SER A 90 -26.52 -36.15 37.47
#